data_AF-A0A958N6R3-F1
#
_entry.id   AF-A0A958N6R3-F1
#
_cell.length_a   1.000
_cell.length_b   1.000
_cell.length_c   1.000
_cell.angle_alpha   90.00
_cell.angle_beta   90.00
_cell.angle_gamma   90.00
#
_symmetry.space_group_name_H-M   'P 1'
#
loop_
_entity.id
_entity.type
_entity.pdbx_description
1 polymer ?
#
loop_
_entity_poly.entity_id
_entity_poly.type
_entity_poly.pdbx_seq_one_letter_code
_entity_poly.pdbx_strand_id
1 'polypeptide(L)'
;MKTRLLMLFLGILNLSMSNPSDRYINYDFENIAKVSNYPNAPVSRWNELGNLVASYNQWMCFPAEGISINCSEHEMGEVVKTPMIAVYDEDHLLEIETSVVENVECELVVELWNNLIEGQNEFCVLAAFLQDLIPSSYQGKKKRSLWILDAFYTVNGEWLAPSLKSKMSN
;
A
#
# COMPACT_ATOMS: atom_id res chain seq x y z
N MET A 1 59.60 -27.04 28.24
CA MET A 1 58.78 -25.95 27.67
C MET A 1 58.05 -26.51 26.46
N LYS A 2 56.72 -26.68 26.54
CA LYS A 2 55.88 -27.16 25.43
C LYS A 2 54.95 -26.04 25.01
N THR A 3 55.16 -25.57 23.78
CA THR A 3 54.49 -24.42 23.18
C THR A 3 53.03 -24.77 22.89
N ARG A 4 52.11 -23.90 23.32
CA ARG A 4 50.67 -23.98 23.05
C ARG A 4 50.41 -23.60 21.59
N LEU A 5 49.68 -24.43 20.84
CA LEU A 5 49.09 -24.05 19.56
C LEU A 5 47.58 -23.89 19.76
N LEU A 6 47.16 -22.64 19.85
CA LEU A 6 45.76 -22.22 19.97
C LEU A 6 45.21 -22.09 18.54
N MET A 7 44.37 -23.03 18.09
CA MET A 7 43.63 -22.85 16.84
C MET A 7 42.37 -22.04 17.12
N LEU A 8 42.38 -20.76 16.71
CA LEU A 8 41.19 -19.93 16.58
C LEU A 8 40.48 -20.30 15.28
N PHE A 9 39.37 -21.05 15.37
CA PHE A 9 38.41 -21.18 14.29
C PHE A 9 37.53 -19.92 14.26
N LEU A 10 37.90 -18.95 13.42
CA LEU A 10 37.00 -17.88 12.99
C LEU A 10 36.04 -18.45 11.95
N GLY A 11 34.88 -18.91 12.42
CA GLY A 11 33.73 -19.20 11.57
C GLY A 11 33.20 -17.89 10.99
N ILE A 12 33.54 -17.60 9.74
CA ILE A 12 32.94 -16.51 8.97
C ILE A 12 31.49 -16.93 8.70
N LEU A 13 30.57 -16.37 9.47
CA LEU A 13 29.15 -16.33 9.14
C LEU A 13 29.01 -15.57 7.83
N ASN A 14 28.92 -16.29 6.72
CA ASN A 14 28.39 -15.75 5.46
C ASN A 14 26.89 -15.50 5.66
N LEU A 15 26.54 -14.40 6.32
CA LEU A 15 25.25 -13.77 6.16
C LEU A 15 25.23 -13.18 4.75
N SER A 16 24.89 -14.03 3.79
CA SER A 16 24.39 -13.57 2.50
C SER A 16 23.11 -12.80 2.79
N MET A 17 23.23 -11.48 2.99
CA MET A 17 22.09 -10.58 2.87
C MET A 17 21.63 -10.66 1.42
N SER A 18 20.72 -11.59 1.14
CA SER A 18 19.89 -11.48 -0.05
C SER A 18 19.13 -10.17 0.10
N ASN A 19 19.42 -9.20 -0.76
CA ASN A 19 18.57 -8.03 -0.90
C ASN A 19 17.12 -8.52 -1.04
N PRO A 20 16.18 -8.10 -0.18
CA PRO A 20 14.79 -8.48 -0.33
C PRO A 20 14.16 -7.93 -1.63
N SER A 21 14.86 -7.07 -2.36
CA SER A 21 14.41 -6.48 -3.63
C SER A 21 14.51 -7.37 -4.86
N ASP A 22 15.12 -8.56 -4.81
CA ASP A 22 15.32 -9.38 -6.02
C ASP A 22 14.29 -10.53 -6.17
N ARG A 23 13.26 -10.57 -5.32
CA ARG A 23 12.13 -11.52 -5.45
C ARG A 23 10.87 -10.89 -6.04
N TYR A 24 11.01 -9.89 -6.91
CA TYR A 24 9.85 -9.36 -7.63
C TYR A 24 9.29 -10.43 -8.57
N ILE A 25 8.03 -10.72 -8.32
CA ILE A 25 7.20 -11.74 -8.94
C ILE A 25 7.16 -11.51 -10.46
N ASN A 26 7.74 -12.45 -11.20
CA ASN A 26 7.68 -12.49 -12.66
C ASN A 26 6.38 -13.19 -13.10
N TYR A 27 5.23 -12.53 -12.89
CA TYR A 27 3.96 -12.86 -13.53
C TYR A 27 3.13 -11.58 -13.73
N ASP A 28 2.77 -11.35 -14.99
CA ASP A 28 1.85 -10.35 -15.56
C ASP A 28 1.78 -8.91 -15.00
N PHE A 29 2.82 -8.48 -14.30
CA PHE A 29 3.04 -7.05 -14.03
C PHE A 29 3.11 -6.25 -15.36
N GLU A 30 3.40 -6.88 -16.50
CA GLU A 30 3.33 -6.21 -17.81
C GLU A 30 1.92 -5.82 -18.23
N ASN A 31 0.89 -6.65 -18.04
CA ASN A 31 -0.50 -6.25 -18.34
C ASN A 31 -1.01 -5.22 -17.34
N ILE A 32 -0.68 -5.37 -16.06
CA ILE A 32 -1.02 -4.39 -15.03
C ILE A 32 -0.26 -3.06 -15.25
N ALA A 33 1.00 -3.11 -15.65
CA ALA A 33 1.80 -1.92 -15.99
C ALA A 33 1.30 -1.26 -17.28
N LYS A 34 0.85 -2.04 -18.28
CA LYS A 34 0.17 -1.51 -19.47
C LYS A 34 -1.12 -0.76 -19.11
N VAL A 35 -1.88 -1.24 -18.12
CA VAL A 35 -3.08 -0.54 -17.61
C VAL A 35 -2.70 0.66 -16.73
N SER A 36 -1.57 0.62 -15.99
CA SER A 36 -1.08 1.78 -15.24
C SER A 36 -0.53 2.91 -16.12
N ASN A 37 -0.18 2.60 -17.38
CA ASN A 37 0.16 3.59 -18.41
C ASN A 37 -1.06 4.19 -19.11
N TYR A 38 -2.28 3.71 -18.83
CA TYR A 38 -3.45 4.51 -19.16
C TYR A 38 -3.41 5.75 -18.28
N PRO A 39 -3.56 6.96 -18.83
CA PRO A 39 -3.75 8.14 -18.02
C PRO A 39 -5.08 7.98 -17.27
N ASN A 40 -5.05 7.39 -16.08
CA ASN A 40 -6.14 7.58 -15.14
C ASN A 40 -6.23 9.09 -14.93
N ALA A 41 -7.45 9.63 -15.06
CA ALA A 41 -7.68 11.02 -14.79
C ALA A 41 -7.10 11.32 -13.40
N PRO A 42 -6.22 12.32 -13.27
CA PRO A 42 -5.50 12.52 -12.04
C PRO A 42 -6.49 12.77 -10.91
N VAL A 43 -6.26 12.14 -9.76
CA VAL A 43 -6.94 12.57 -8.54
C VAL A 43 -6.44 13.96 -8.24
N SER A 44 -7.36 14.86 -7.93
CA SER A 44 -7.00 16.24 -7.60
C SER A 44 -6.52 16.30 -6.14
N ARG A 45 -5.30 16.75 -5.90
CA ARG A 45 -4.70 16.92 -4.57
C ARG A 45 -4.53 18.38 -4.21
N TRP A 46 -4.56 18.68 -2.91
CA TRP A 46 -4.20 20.02 -2.41
C TRP A 46 -2.70 20.10 -2.15
N ASN A 47 -2.03 21.11 -2.70
CA ASN A 47 -0.63 21.40 -2.37
C ASN A 47 -0.52 22.28 -1.12
N GLU A 48 0.71 22.52 -0.65
CA GLU A 48 0.99 23.34 0.54
C GLU A 48 0.46 24.79 0.45
N LEU A 49 0.20 25.27 -0.77
CA LEU A 49 -0.35 26.60 -1.04
C LEU A 49 -1.88 26.61 -1.12
N GLY A 50 -2.54 25.47 -0.87
CA GLY A 50 -3.99 25.32 -0.98
C GLY A 50 -4.50 25.35 -2.43
N ASN A 51 -3.65 25.05 -3.43
CA ASN A 51 -4.08 24.90 -4.81
C ASN A 51 -4.37 23.45 -5.15
N LEU A 52 -5.41 23.25 -5.94
CA LEU A 52 -5.76 21.95 -6.49
C LEU A 52 -4.82 21.63 -7.66
N VAL A 53 -4.05 20.54 -7.54
CA VAL A 53 -3.10 20.08 -8.57
C VAL A 53 -3.32 18.60 -8.88
N ALA A 54 -2.89 18.17 -10.07
CA ALA A 54 -2.98 16.77 -10.47
C ALA A 54 -2.09 15.87 -9.60
N SER A 55 -2.63 14.72 -9.20
CA SER A 55 -1.94 13.60 -8.59
C SER A 55 -2.13 12.36 -9.45
N TYR A 56 -1.06 11.61 -9.65
CA TYR A 56 -1.05 10.45 -10.54
C TYR A 56 -0.96 9.17 -9.73
N ASN A 57 -1.60 8.13 -10.24
CA ASN A 57 -1.47 6.80 -9.66
C ASN A 57 -0.05 6.27 -9.79
N GLN A 58 0.41 5.60 -8.75
CA GLN A 58 1.68 4.89 -8.74
C GLN A 58 1.53 3.53 -8.05
N TRP A 59 2.31 2.56 -8.52
CA TRP A 59 2.45 1.27 -7.86
C TRP A 59 3.37 1.42 -6.64
N MET A 60 2.89 0.94 -5.49
CA MET A 60 3.65 0.86 -4.25
C MET A 60 3.46 -0.54 -3.67
N CYS A 61 4.54 -1.19 -3.25
CA CYS A 61 4.49 -2.52 -2.66
C CYS A 61 4.93 -2.46 -1.21
N PHE A 62 4.24 -3.19 -0.35
CA PHE A 62 4.41 -3.14 1.10
C PHE A 62 4.49 -4.55 1.68
N PRO A 63 5.32 -4.77 2.72
CA PRO A 63 5.24 -5.98 3.52
C PRO A 63 3.81 -6.18 4.03
N ALA A 64 3.32 -7.42 3.96
CA ALA A 64 2.01 -7.77 4.52
C ALA A 64 2.02 -7.75 6.07
N GLU A 65 3.19 -7.90 6.68
CA GLU A 65 3.36 -7.80 8.12
C GLU A 65 3.15 -6.36 8.62
N GLY A 66 2.37 -6.19 9.68
CA GLY A 66 2.25 -4.90 10.38
C GLY A 66 1.30 -3.90 9.73
N ILE A 67 0.52 -4.30 8.72
CA ILE A 67 -0.56 -3.47 8.17
C ILE A 67 -1.83 -3.57 9.03
N SER A 68 -2.70 -2.58 8.90
CA SER A 68 -4.07 -2.65 9.42
C SER A 68 -5.06 -2.44 8.28
N ILE A 69 -6.03 -3.34 8.16
CA ILE A 69 -7.16 -3.19 7.23
C ILE A 69 -8.43 -3.02 8.06
N ASN A 70 -9.15 -1.93 7.85
CA ASN A 70 -10.35 -1.60 8.61
C ASN A 70 -11.28 -0.67 7.82
N CYS A 71 -12.40 -0.30 8.43
CA CYS A 71 -13.28 0.75 7.92
C CYS A 71 -12.92 2.09 8.56
N SER A 72 -12.56 3.07 7.73
CA SER A 72 -12.41 4.47 8.10
C SER A 72 -13.78 5.15 8.11
N GLU A 73 -14.01 6.06 9.05
CA GLU A 73 -15.27 6.80 9.19
C GLU A 73 -15.02 8.28 8.85
N HIS A 74 -15.82 8.81 7.91
CA HIS A 74 -15.77 10.20 7.49
C HIS A 74 -17.12 10.88 7.75
N GLU A 75 -17.09 12.03 8.41
CA GLU A 75 -18.27 12.87 8.59
C GLU A 75 -18.44 13.80 7.38
N MET A 76 -19.40 13.46 6.49
CA MET A 76 -19.74 14.25 5.29
C MET A 76 -21.22 14.62 5.29
N GLY A 77 -21.70 15.18 6.40
CA GLY A 77 -23.14 15.41 6.66
C GLY A 77 -23.86 14.15 7.19
N GLU A 78 -23.42 12.98 6.76
CA GLU A 78 -23.65 11.67 7.37
C GLU A 78 -22.32 10.95 7.58
N VAL A 79 -22.31 9.92 8.43
CA VAL A 79 -21.12 9.08 8.64
C VAL A 79 -21.02 8.10 7.47
N VAL A 80 -19.98 8.28 6.65
CA VAL A 80 -19.64 7.39 5.55
C VAL A 80 -18.48 6.50 5.97
N LYS A 81 -18.64 5.18 5.79
CA LYS A 81 -17.58 4.21 6.03
C LYS A 81 -16.87 3.87 4.72
N THR A 82 -15.54 3.94 4.70
CA THR A 82 -14.71 3.57 3.55
C THR A 82 -13.70 2.49 3.96
N PRO A 83 -13.45 1.47 3.11
CA PRO A 83 -12.41 0.50 3.39
C PRO A 83 -11.03 1.16 3.27
N MET A 84 -10.18 0.92 4.26
CA MET A 84 -8.86 1.54 4.40
C MET A 84 -7.79 0.49 4.68
N ILE A 85 -6.65 0.64 4.03
CA ILE A 85 -5.38 0.00 4.38
C ILE A 85 -4.48 1.06 5.01
N ALA A 86 -4.04 0.81 6.24
CA ALA A 86 -3.07 1.63 6.94
C ALA A 86 -1.71 0.92 6.97
N VAL A 87 -0.69 1.55 6.39
CA VAL A 87 0.68 1.02 6.32
C VAL A 87 1.64 2.01 6.93
N TYR A 88 2.55 1.51 7.78
CA TYR A 88 3.66 2.30 8.28
C TYR A 88 4.87 2.13 7.38
N ASP A 89 5.37 3.25 6.85
CA ASP A 89 6.65 3.36 6.15
C ASP A 89 7.57 4.27 6.97
N GLU A 90 8.54 3.67 7.66
CA GLU A 90 9.40 4.34 8.63
C GLU A 90 8.60 5.15 9.68
N ASP A 91 8.61 6.49 9.57
CA ASP A 91 7.91 7.43 10.45
C ASP A 91 6.65 8.06 9.81
N HIS A 92 6.20 7.49 8.69
CA HIS A 92 5.05 7.95 7.91
C HIS A 92 3.95 6.89 7.91
N LEU A 93 2.73 7.28 8.27
CA LEU A 93 1.53 6.46 8.12
C LEU A 93 0.81 6.81 6.82
N LEU A 94 0.70 5.83 5.92
CA LEU A 94 -0.05 5.93 4.68
C LEU A 94 -1.44 5.33 4.92
N GLU A 95 -2.47 6.15 4.75
CA GLU A 95 -3.87 5.73 4.78
C GLU A 95 -4.35 5.63 3.34
N ILE A 96 -4.64 4.42 2.89
CA ILE A 96 -4.96 4.10 1.50
C ILE A 96 -6.43 3.66 1.47
N GLU A 97 -7.28 4.50 0.92
CA GLU A 97 -8.73 4.33 0.91
C GLU A 97 -9.26 4.17 -0.52
N THR A 98 -10.39 3.52 -0.71
CA THR A 98 -11.09 3.62 -2.00
C THR A 98 -11.74 4.99 -2.15
N SER A 99 -11.87 5.50 -3.37
CA SER A 99 -12.87 6.53 -3.64
C SER A 99 -14.24 6.03 -3.19
N VAL A 100 -15.08 6.88 -2.57
CA VAL A 100 -16.41 6.47 -2.09
C VAL A 100 -17.15 5.70 -3.18
N VAL A 101 -17.34 4.40 -2.95
CA VAL A 101 -18.08 3.52 -3.87
C VAL A 101 -19.49 3.43 -3.33
N GLU A 102 -20.43 4.08 -4.02
CA GLU A 102 -21.83 3.96 -3.67
C GLU A 102 -22.28 2.49 -3.70
N ASN A 103 -23.03 2.07 -2.69
CA ASN A 103 -23.68 0.75 -2.60
C ASN A 103 -22.75 -0.46 -2.38
N VAL A 104 -21.54 -0.26 -1.85
CA VAL A 104 -20.69 -1.36 -1.38
C VAL A 104 -20.45 -1.21 0.11
N GLU A 105 -20.82 -2.23 0.89
CA GLU A 105 -20.56 -2.25 2.33
C GLU A 105 -19.05 -2.37 2.59
N CYS A 106 -18.53 -1.50 3.44
CA CYS A 106 -17.11 -1.44 3.75
C CYS A 106 -16.59 -2.78 4.28
N GLU A 107 -17.34 -3.40 5.18
CA GLU A 107 -16.99 -4.64 5.86
C GLU A 107 -16.75 -5.79 4.86
N LEU A 108 -17.52 -5.87 3.76
CA LEU A 108 -17.33 -6.86 2.71
C LEU A 108 -16.02 -6.65 1.93
N VAL A 109 -15.65 -5.40 1.68
CA VAL A 109 -14.39 -5.08 0.99
C VAL A 109 -13.19 -5.37 1.90
N VAL A 110 -13.31 -5.04 3.18
CA VAL A 110 -12.29 -5.36 4.20
C VAL A 110 -12.10 -6.87 4.31
N GLU A 111 -13.17 -7.66 4.36
CA GLU A 111 -13.07 -9.13 4.36
C GLU A 111 -12.37 -9.65 3.10
N LEU A 112 -12.74 -9.13 1.93
CA LEU A 112 -12.10 -9.49 0.67
C LEU A 112 -10.60 -9.18 0.67
N TRP A 113 -10.20 -7.99 1.12
CA TRP A 113 -8.79 -7.61 1.17
C TRP A 113 -7.99 -8.45 2.18
N ASN A 114 -8.56 -8.76 3.34
CA ASN A 114 -7.94 -9.66 4.30
C ASN A 114 -7.68 -11.04 3.68
N ASN A 115 -8.66 -11.60 2.96
CA ASN A 115 -8.50 -12.89 2.28
C ASN A 115 -7.42 -12.85 1.19
N LEU A 116 -7.25 -11.72 0.48
CA LEU A 116 -6.19 -11.57 -0.52
C LEU A 116 -4.80 -11.49 0.11
N ILE A 117 -4.66 -10.91 1.31
CA ILE A 117 -3.39 -10.74 2.04
C ILE A 117 -3.03 -11.94 2.90
N GLU A 118 -4.00 -12.78 3.26
CA GLU A 118 -3.75 -13.94 4.13
C GLU A 118 -2.62 -14.83 3.55
N GLY A 119 -1.60 -15.06 4.38
CA GLY A 119 -0.43 -15.86 4.03
C GLY A 119 0.55 -15.21 3.04
N GLN A 120 0.34 -13.95 2.65
CA GLN A 120 1.25 -13.22 1.76
C GLN A 120 2.44 -12.64 2.53
N ASN A 121 3.57 -12.49 1.84
CA ASN A 121 4.72 -11.74 2.38
C ASN A 121 4.65 -10.25 2.02
N GLU A 122 4.07 -9.94 0.86
CA GLU A 122 4.00 -8.60 0.28
C GLU A 122 2.69 -8.47 -0.50
N PHE A 123 2.20 -7.25 -0.63
CA PHE A 123 1.12 -6.87 -1.53
C PHE A 123 1.47 -5.54 -2.21
N CYS A 124 0.85 -5.27 -3.35
CA CYS A 124 1.04 -4.02 -4.08
C CYS A 124 -0.29 -3.30 -4.27
N VAL A 125 -0.24 -1.98 -4.26
CA VAL A 125 -1.38 -1.11 -4.52
C VAL A 125 -1.05 -0.13 -5.63
N LEU A 126 -2.05 0.17 -6.46
CA LEU A 126 -2.05 1.30 -7.37
C LEU A 126 -2.87 2.40 -6.72
N ALA A 127 -2.23 3.49 -6.31
CA ALA A 127 -2.92 4.58 -5.65
C ALA A 127 -2.35 5.96 -6.00
N ALA A 128 -3.18 7.00 -5.88
CA ALA A 128 -2.78 8.39 -6.04
C ALA A 128 -2.80 9.13 -4.70
N PHE A 129 -1.80 9.97 -4.46
CA PHE A 129 -1.78 10.82 -3.26
C PHE A 129 -2.93 11.83 -3.31
N LEU A 130 -3.67 11.98 -2.21
CA LEU A 130 -4.74 12.98 -2.11
C LEU A 130 -4.31 14.20 -1.29
N GLN A 131 -3.80 13.99 -0.08
CA GLN A 131 -3.39 15.08 0.80
C GLN A 131 -2.59 14.57 1.99
N ASP A 132 -1.81 15.47 2.61
CA ASP A 132 -1.30 15.24 3.95
C ASP A 132 -2.43 15.39 4.98
N LEU A 133 -2.43 14.54 5.99
CA LEU A 133 -3.36 14.60 7.10
C LEU A 133 -2.68 15.27 8.29
N ILE A 134 -3.46 16.06 9.03
CA ILE A 134 -2.97 16.68 10.27
C ILE A 134 -2.63 15.54 11.25
N PRO A 135 -1.42 15.52 11.85
CA PRO A 135 -1.06 14.53 12.86
C PRO A 135 -2.10 14.56 13.99
N SER A 136 -2.72 13.41 14.29
CA SER A 136 -3.58 13.35 15.46
C SER A 136 -2.69 13.56 16.69
N SER A 137 -3.11 14.45 17.59
CA SER A 137 -2.34 14.82 18.79
C SER A 137 -2.02 13.63 19.71
N TYR A 138 -2.63 12.47 19.46
CA TYR A 138 -2.58 11.27 20.30
C TYR A 138 -1.49 10.24 19.96
N GLN A 139 -0.86 10.26 18.77
CA GLN A 139 0.10 9.22 18.35
C GLN A 139 1.54 9.73 18.10
N GLY A 140 1.84 10.96 18.52
CA GLY A 140 3.12 11.61 18.25
C GLY A 140 3.17 12.30 16.89
N LYS A 141 4.29 12.97 16.58
CA LYS A 141 4.50 13.79 15.37
C LYS A 141 4.71 12.96 14.09
N LYS A 142 4.04 11.81 13.95
CA LYS A 142 4.17 10.99 12.73
C LYS A 142 3.48 11.68 11.57
N LYS A 143 4.15 11.73 10.41
CA LYS A 143 3.53 12.26 9.19
C LYS A 143 2.43 11.30 8.76
N ARG A 144 1.32 11.84 8.27
CA ARG A 144 0.17 11.07 7.79
C ARG A 144 -0.22 11.58 6.42
N SER A 145 -0.57 10.69 5.52
CA SER A 145 -1.07 11.07 4.19
C SER A 145 -2.19 10.14 3.77
N LEU A 146 -3.18 10.71 3.08
CA LEU A 146 -4.30 9.99 2.48
C LEU A 146 -4.02 9.74 0.99
N TRP A 147 -4.31 8.51 0.56
CA TRP A 147 -4.13 8.01 -0.80
C TRP A 147 -5.41 7.35 -1.28
N ILE A 148 -5.71 7.49 -2.57
CA ILE A 148 -6.88 6.89 -3.21
C ILE A 148 -6.47 5.66 -4.02
N LEU A 149 -7.02 4.52 -3.64
CA LEU A 149 -6.77 3.19 -4.18
C LEU A 149 -7.58 2.94 -5.45
N ASP A 150 -6.89 2.57 -6.52
CA ASP A 150 -7.46 2.14 -7.80
C ASP A 150 -7.33 0.63 -8.02
N ALA A 151 -6.25 0.01 -7.53
CA ALA A 151 -6.03 -1.43 -7.62
C ALA A 151 -5.24 -1.96 -6.44
N PHE A 152 -5.48 -3.23 -6.12
CA PHE A 152 -4.85 -3.97 -5.04
C PHE A 152 -4.46 -5.34 -5.59
N TYR A 153 -3.22 -5.79 -5.35
CA TYR A 153 -2.66 -6.98 -5.95
C TYR A 153 -1.85 -7.80 -4.95
N THR A 154 -2.05 -9.12 -4.97
CA THR A 154 -1.24 -10.13 -4.28
C THR A 154 -1.01 -11.35 -5.18
N VAL A 155 -0.24 -12.33 -4.73
CA VAL A 155 -0.10 -13.61 -5.45
C VAL A 155 -1.42 -14.38 -5.48
N ASN A 156 -2.31 -14.15 -4.51
CA ASN A 156 -3.62 -14.80 -4.42
C ASN A 156 -4.66 -14.17 -5.35
N GLY A 157 -4.38 -13.00 -5.93
CA GLY A 157 -5.28 -12.36 -6.88
C GLY A 157 -5.27 -10.84 -6.78
N GLU A 158 -6.30 -10.22 -7.35
CA GLU A 158 -6.42 -8.77 -7.43
C GLU A 158 -7.81 -8.27 -7.06
N TRP A 159 -7.85 -7.03 -6.60
CA TRP A 159 -9.05 -6.23 -6.53
C TRP A 159 -8.85 -4.96 -7.34
N LEU A 160 -9.87 -4.58 -8.10
CA LEU A 160 -9.87 -3.40 -8.94
C LEU A 160 -11.04 -2.51 -8.55
N ALA A 161 -10.78 -1.20 -8.44
CA ALA A 161 -11.82 -0.22 -8.25
C ALA A 161 -12.81 -0.28 -9.43
N PRO A 162 -14.11 -0.01 -9.19
CA PRO A 162 -15.11 -0.01 -10.28
C PRO A 162 -14.75 0.94 -11.43
N SER A 163 -14.13 2.08 -11.11
CA SER A 163 -13.60 3.05 -12.07
C SER A 163 -12.60 2.39 -13.04
N LEU A 164 -11.72 1.52 -12.53
CA LEU A 164 -10.72 0.82 -13.31
C LEU A 164 -11.33 -0.36 -14.07
N LYS A 165 -12.21 -1.14 -13.44
CA LYS A 165 -12.93 -2.26 -14.09
C LYS A 165 -13.68 -1.81 -15.35
N SER A 166 -14.38 -0.68 -15.27
CA SER A 166 -15.16 -0.14 -16.39
C SER A 166 -14.29 0.23 -17.60
N LYS A 167 -13.06 0.69 -17.37
CA LYS A 167 -12.10 1.03 -18.43
C LYS A 167 -11.50 -0.21 -19.10
N MET A 168 -11.33 -1.29 -18.35
CA MET A 168 -10.76 -2.55 -18.86
C MET A 168 -11.76 -3.38 -19.68
N SER A 169 -13.05 -3.05 -19.61
CA SER A 169 -14.11 -3.80 -20.30
C SER A 169 -14.47 -3.23 -21.69
N ASN A 170 -13.77 -2.19 -22.14
CA ASN A 170 -13.92 -1.50 -23.44
C ASN A 170 -12.69 -1.72 -24.32
#